data_AF-A0A1H0TK08-F1
#
_entry.id   AF-A0A1H0TK08-F1
#
_cell.length_a   1.000
_cell.length_b   1.000
_cell.length_c   1.000
_cell.angle_alpha   90.00
_cell.angle_beta   90.00
_cell.angle_gamma   90.00
#
_symmetry.space_group_name_H-M   'P 1'
#
loop_
_entity.id
_entity.type
_entity.pdbx_description
1 polymer ?
#
loop_
_entity_poly.entity_id
_entity_poly.type
_entity_poly.pdbx_seq_one_letter_code
_entity_poly.pdbx_strand_id
1 'polypeptide(L)'
;MRALAFLLAAVLTFLALATTIRTTDVLLGAVEARQTGTAAVVSCTEHGPVGRWGAGTSHACDADVRWEDGSTERVAFPPGQLEPGAREVAVFRSTRDAGVNDSARWFLAGPLLAVALGLLALWFAVAAVLSLVPGRKTPKPDEKWPLTEEDVRNTPVTRRVRRLRSLAWLGLATAAAEGLASMPFFDAPRRVGAFVSPWPQLEEAWLVDLPSGVLAGFAVLVAAVIGLVAESVHKDAARVVRYGQSYLDGRKPVPGGGSSWVPTALLAALAVWAVVEVVLAVGDAPPLVWLAGSRDALVLLAVLAVVAATRQSAKDMVAQLVGK
;
A
#
# COMPACT_ATOMS: atom_id res chain seq x y z
N MET A 1 -0.95 3.33 -20.96
CA MET A 1 -1.44 1.95 -20.80
C MET A 1 -0.33 1.01 -20.32
N ARG A 2 0.76 0.79 -21.06
CA ARG A 2 1.86 -0.13 -20.64
C ARG A 2 2.51 0.22 -19.30
N ALA A 3 2.90 1.48 -19.09
CA ALA A 3 3.47 1.93 -17.82
C ALA A 3 2.51 1.71 -16.62
N LEU A 4 1.21 1.94 -16.83
CA LEU A 4 0.19 1.73 -15.80
C LEU A 4 -0.01 0.23 -15.51
N ALA A 5 0.04 -0.63 -16.53
CA ALA A 5 -0.02 -2.08 -16.35
C ALA A 5 1.21 -2.62 -15.59
N PHE A 6 2.41 -2.15 -15.93
CA PHE A 6 3.62 -2.52 -15.19
C PHE A 6 3.62 -1.98 -13.76
N LEU A 7 3.07 -0.78 -13.53
CA LEU A 7 2.92 -0.24 -12.19
C LEU A 7 1.94 -1.07 -11.35
N LEU A 8 0.79 -1.44 -11.92
CA LEU A 8 -0.17 -2.34 -11.26
C LEU A 8 0.49 -3.69 -10.94
N ALA A 9 1.23 -4.26 -11.89
CA ALA A 9 1.93 -5.52 -11.70
C ALA A 9 3.03 -5.42 -10.62
N ALA A 10 3.76 -4.30 -10.56
CA ALA A 10 4.72 -4.02 -9.48
C ALA A 10 4.01 -4.02 -8.12
N VAL A 11 2.86 -3.35 -8.02
CA VAL A 11 2.06 -3.29 -6.79
C VAL A 11 1.58 -4.67 -6.36
N LEU A 12 0.97 -5.43 -7.27
CA LEU A 12 0.48 -6.78 -6.97
C LEU A 12 1.63 -7.71 -6.54
N THR A 13 2.77 -7.63 -7.23
CA THR A 13 3.97 -8.43 -6.89
C THR A 13 4.55 -8.01 -5.54
N PHE A 14 4.52 -6.71 -5.24
CA PHE A 14 5.00 -6.20 -3.96
C PHE A 14 4.05 -6.55 -2.79
N LEU A 15 2.74 -6.57 -3.02
CA LEU A 15 1.76 -7.09 -2.07
C LEU A 15 1.98 -8.59 -1.83
N ALA A 16 2.22 -9.36 -2.91
CA ALA A 16 2.58 -10.77 -2.80
C ALA A 16 3.90 -10.97 -2.05
N LEU A 17 4.90 -10.09 -2.26
CA LEU A 17 6.16 -10.09 -1.52
C LEU A 17 5.93 -9.82 -0.04
N ALA A 18 5.18 -8.78 0.32
CA ALA A 18 4.87 -8.45 1.71
C ALA A 18 4.09 -9.57 2.40
N THR A 19 3.13 -10.16 1.68
CA THR A 19 2.37 -11.34 2.15
C THR A 19 3.32 -12.51 2.35
N THR A 20 4.19 -12.80 1.38
CA THR A 20 5.19 -13.86 1.46
C THR A 20 6.07 -13.63 2.68
N ILE A 21 6.73 -12.48 2.79
CA ILE A 21 7.57 -12.11 3.93
C ILE A 21 6.85 -12.29 5.26
N ARG A 22 5.55 -11.95 5.36
CA ARG A 22 4.74 -12.08 6.58
C ARG A 22 4.36 -13.53 6.89
N THR A 23 3.95 -14.29 5.87
CA THR A 23 3.62 -15.73 6.01
C THR A 23 4.87 -16.59 6.21
N THR A 24 5.99 -16.11 5.68
CA THR A 24 7.32 -16.72 5.79
C THR A 24 8.17 -15.93 6.77
N ASP A 25 7.58 -15.14 7.68
CA ASP A 25 8.27 -14.40 8.74
C ASP A 25 8.81 -15.35 9.84
N VAL A 26 9.02 -16.60 9.43
CA VAL A 26 10.26 -17.37 9.53
C VAL A 26 11.53 -16.58 9.10
N LEU A 27 11.48 -15.27 8.79
CA LEU A 27 12.66 -14.45 8.51
C LEU A 27 13.48 -14.11 9.76
N LEU A 28 13.09 -14.58 10.93
CA LEU A 28 14.00 -14.72 12.07
C LEU A 28 13.64 -15.99 12.87
N GLY A 29 14.21 -17.16 12.53
CA GLY A 29 13.96 -18.35 13.35
C GLY A 29 14.59 -19.69 12.94
N ALA A 30 15.62 -19.75 12.12
CA ALA A 30 16.69 -20.71 12.39
C ALA A 30 17.82 -19.82 12.94
N VAL A 31 18.36 -20.01 14.14
CA VAL A 31 19.39 -21.03 14.42
C VAL A 31 19.51 -21.32 15.94
N GLU A 32 18.60 -20.84 16.81
CA GLU A 32 18.67 -21.13 18.25
C GLU A 32 17.39 -21.80 18.79
N ALA A 33 17.06 -22.98 18.27
CA ALA A 33 16.18 -23.87 19.01
C ALA A 33 16.93 -24.30 20.29
N ARG A 34 16.54 -23.74 21.44
CA ARG A 34 17.12 -24.11 22.74
C ARG A 34 16.60 -25.45 23.22
N GLN A 35 15.39 -25.81 22.78
CA GLN A 35 14.69 -27.01 23.21
C GLN A 35 13.70 -27.45 22.13
N THR A 36 13.62 -28.75 21.91
CA THR A 36 12.68 -29.41 20.98
C THR A 36 11.75 -30.34 21.75
N GLY A 37 10.56 -30.57 21.21
CA GLY A 37 9.52 -31.35 21.88
C GLY A 37 8.35 -31.71 20.97
N THR A 38 7.33 -32.29 21.57
CA THR A 38 6.08 -32.67 20.91
C THR A 38 4.90 -32.02 21.61
N ALA A 39 4.00 -31.40 20.85
CA ALA A 39 2.83 -30.71 21.36
C ALA A 39 1.55 -31.52 21.12
N ALA A 40 0.65 -31.50 22.11
CA ALA A 40 -0.71 -31.97 22.00
C ALA A 40 -1.67 -30.82 22.32
N VAL A 41 -2.49 -30.43 21.35
CA VAL A 41 -3.42 -29.31 21.48
C VAL A 41 -4.52 -29.63 22.48
N VAL A 42 -4.72 -28.70 23.43
CA VAL A 42 -5.72 -28.80 24.50
C VAL A 42 -6.94 -27.96 24.17
N SER A 43 -6.72 -26.70 23.80
CA SER A 43 -7.78 -25.74 23.49
C SER A 43 -7.31 -24.80 22.39
N CYS A 44 -8.25 -24.32 21.57
CA CYS A 44 -7.97 -23.29 20.59
C CYS A 44 -9.04 -22.19 20.63
N THR A 45 -8.60 -20.97 20.34
CA THR A 45 -9.45 -19.81 20.07
C THR A 45 -9.38 -19.52 18.57
N GLU A 46 -10.54 -19.41 17.94
CA GLU A 46 -10.66 -19.10 16.51
C GLU A 46 -10.56 -17.59 16.25
N HIS A 47 -9.87 -17.23 15.17
CA HIS A 47 -9.68 -15.87 14.67
C HIS A 47 -9.92 -15.84 13.15
N GLY A 48 -10.83 -15.00 12.67
CA GLY A 48 -11.16 -14.89 11.25
C GLY A 48 -12.54 -14.30 11.00
N PRO A 49 -13.00 -14.22 9.73
CA PRO A 49 -12.33 -14.71 8.53
C PRO A 49 -11.25 -13.76 7.99
N VAL A 50 -11.00 -12.63 8.65
CA VAL A 50 -9.94 -11.69 8.29
C VAL A 50 -9.25 -11.22 9.55
N GLY A 51 -7.92 -11.29 9.59
CA GLY A 51 -7.13 -10.79 10.72
C GLY A 51 -5.66 -10.61 10.37
N ARG A 52 -4.83 -10.28 11.37
CA ARG A 52 -3.37 -10.05 11.20
C ARG A 52 -2.58 -11.24 10.62
N TRP A 53 -3.21 -12.40 10.47
CA TRP A 53 -2.62 -13.66 9.99
C TRP A 53 -3.04 -14.02 8.56
N GLY A 54 -3.89 -13.20 7.92
CA GLY A 54 -4.34 -13.40 6.54
C GLY A 54 -5.86 -13.47 6.40
N ALA A 55 -6.30 -13.83 5.20
CA ALA A 55 -7.70 -14.14 4.91
C ALA A 55 -7.94 -15.64 5.12
N GLY A 56 -8.95 -15.98 5.92
CA GLY A 56 -9.28 -17.33 6.36
C GLY A 56 -9.50 -17.41 7.88
N THR A 57 -9.86 -18.60 8.36
CA THR A 57 -9.92 -18.93 9.79
C THR A 57 -8.54 -19.39 10.25
N SER A 58 -8.08 -18.84 11.36
CA SER A 58 -6.81 -19.17 12.02
C SER A 58 -7.06 -19.46 13.50
N HIS A 59 -6.28 -20.34 14.10
CA HIS A 59 -6.50 -20.78 15.49
C HIS A 59 -5.28 -20.50 16.36
N ALA A 60 -5.44 -19.69 17.42
CA ALA A 60 -4.49 -19.65 18.53
C ALA A 60 -4.75 -20.86 19.42
N CYS A 61 -3.74 -21.64 19.78
CA CYS A 61 -3.95 -22.86 20.54
C CYS A 61 -3.03 -22.96 21.76
N ASP A 62 -3.59 -23.40 22.88
CA ASP A 62 -2.83 -23.88 24.02
C ASP A 62 -2.56 -25.37 23.83
N ALA A 63 -1.31 -25.78 23.99
CA ALA A 63 -0.90 -27.17 23.85
C ALA A 63 -0.04 -27.60 25.04
N ASP A 64 -0.22 -28.85 25.45
CA ASP A 64 0.69 -29.52 26.38
C ASP A 64 1.90 -29.98 25.58
N VAL A 65 3.07 -29.43 25.89
CA VAL A 65 4.32 -29.73 25.21
C VAL A 65 5.16 -30.63 26.09
N ARG A 66 5.52 -31.80 25.55
CA ARG A 66 6.51 -32.71 26.12
C ARG A 66 7.85 -32.46 25.47
N TRP A 67 8.80 -31.93 26.23
CA TRP A 67 10.15 -31.63 25.75
C TRP A 67 11.06 -32.86 25.82
N GLU A 68 12.18 -32.80 25.10
CA GLU A 68 13.18 -33.86 25.08
C GLU A 68 13.89 -34.09 26.42
N ASP A 69 13.95 -33.07 27.30
CA ASP A 69 14.48 -33.21 28.66
C ASP A 69 13.51 -33.94 29.61
N GLY A 70 12.34 -34.36 29.10
CA GLY A 70 11.31 -35.05 29.85
C GLY A 70 10.35 -34.13 30.60
N SER A 71 10.59 -32.82 30.60
CA SER A 71 9.65 -31.86 31.19
C SER A 71 8.38 -31.74 30.35
N THR A 72 7.27 -31.43 31.00
CA THR A 72 5.99 -31.18 30.33
C THR A 72 5.43 -29.86 30.83
N GLU A 73 5.00 -29.00 29.91
CA GLU A 73 4.38 -27.73 30.27
C GLU A 73 3.34 -27.29 29.24
N ARG A 74 2.44 -26.42 29.66
CA ARG A 74 1.43 -25.85 28.77
C ARG A 74 1.96 -24.57 28.13
N VAL A 75 1.92 -24.52 26.80
CA VAL A 75 2.44 -23.40 26.01
C VAL A 75 1.37 -22.91 25.05
N ALA A 76 1.22 -21.58 24.97
CA ALA A 76 0.36 -20.93 24.00
C ALA A 76 1.11 -20.75 22.67
N PHE A 77 0.47 -21.16 21.57
CA PHE A 77 0.95 -21.00 20.21
C PHE A 77 0.14 -19.93 19.48
N PRO A 78 0.80 -19.01 18.74
CA PRO A 78 0.11 -17.95 18.01
C PRO A 78 -0.75 -18.50 16.86
N PRO A 79 -1.76 -17.75 16.39
CA PRO A 79 -2.66 -18.22 15.35
C PRO A 79 -1.97 -18.70 14.08
N GLY A 80 -2.45 -19.83 13.56
CA GLY A 80 -1.95 -20.44 12.32
C GLY A 80 -0.72 -21.34 12.50
N GLN A 81 -0.25 -21.52 13.73
CA GLN A 81 0.82 -22.49 14.03
C GLN A 81 0.26 -23.91 14.25
N LEU A 82 -0.81 -24.04 15.03
CA LEU A 82 -1.43 -25.33 15.37
C LEU A 82 -2.91 -25.34 14.96
N GLU A 83 -3.43 -26.54 14.70
CA GLU A 83 -4.83 -26.77 14.34
C GLU A 83 -5.59 -27.47 15.49
N PRO A 84 -6.91 -27.25 15.61
CA PRO A 84 -7.73 -27.96 16.58
C PRO A 84 -7.59 -29.48 16.45
N GLY A 85 -7.29 -30.15 17.55
CA GLY A 85 -7.14 -31.61 17.60
C GLY A 85 -5.78 -32.14 17.16
N ALA A 86 -4.80 -31.27 16.85
CA ALA A 86 -3.45 -31.71 16.51
C ALA A 86 -2.77 -32.43 17.69
N ARG A 87 -2.13 -33.56 17.40
CA ARG A 87 -1.43 -34.41 18.38
C ARG A 87 -0.05 -34.76 17.85
N GLU A 88 0.92 -34.87 18.77
CA GLU A 88 2.31 -35.25 18.48
C GLU A 88 2.98 -34.34 17.43
N VAL A 89 2.64 -33.06 17.44
CA VAL A 89 3.23 -32.08 16.51
C VAL A 89 4.62 -31.71 17.01
N ALA A 90 5.64 -31.83 16.16
CA ALA A 90 6.99 -31.40 16.52
C ALA A 90 7.02 -29.88 16.74
N VAL A 91 7.55 -29.44 17.88
CA VAL A 91 7.64 -28.03 18.25
C VAL A 91 9.04 -27.69 18.77
N PHE A 92 9.36 -26.40 18.74
CA PHE A 92 10.62 -25.89 19.28
C PHE A 92 10.38 -24.64 20.13
N ARG A 93 11.31 -24.41 21.07
CA ARG A 93 11.43 -23.19 21.84
C ARG A 93 12.71 -22.47 21.44
N SER A 94 12.61 -21.17 21.20
CA SER A 94 13.75 -20.31 20.88
C SER A 94 13.95 -19.25 21.97
N THR A 95 14.80 -18.25 21.70
CA THR A 95 14.84 -17.00 22.49
C THR A 95 13.56 -16.16 22.40
N ARG A 96 12.61 -16.60 21.58
CA ARG A 96 11.25 -16.06 21.41
C ARG A 96 10.19 -17.11 21.75
N ASP A 97 8.94 -16.81 21.42
CA ASP A 97 7.79 -17.70 21.57
C ASP A 97 8.00 -19.08 20.92
N ALA A 98 7.30 -20.09 21.44
CA ALA A 98 7.33 -21.43 20.89
C ALA A 98 6.66 -21.49 19.52
N GLY A 99 7.19 -22.33 18.64
CA GLY A 99 6.70 -22.49 17.27
C GLY A 99 6.68 -23.95 16.84
N VAL A 100 5.93 -24.23 15.77
CA VAL A 100 5.92 -25.56 15.17
C VAL A 100 7.22 -25.80 14.41
N ASN A 101 7.83 -26.95 14.63
CA ASN A 101 9.03 -27.41 13.92
C ASN A 101 8.69 -27.92 12.50
N ASP A 102 7.87 -27.15 11.79
CA ASP A 102 7.60 -27.25 10.36
C ASP A 102 8.38 -26.18 9.59
N SER A 103 9.17 -25.38 10.29
CA SER A 103 9.96 -24.29 9.71
C SER A 103 11.00 -24.81 8.71
N ALA A 104 11.49 -26.05 8.86
CA ALA A 104 12.48 -26.64 7.95
C ALA A 104 11.97 -26.76 6.50
N ARG A 105 10.68 -27.06 6.27
CA ARG A 105 10.12 -27.19 4.90
C ARG A 105 9.99 -25.86 4.18
N TRP A 106 9.82 -24.75 4.91
CA TRP A 106 9.65 -23.41 4.33
C TRP A 106 10.88 -22.51 4.49
N PHE A 107 11.88 -22.92 5.27
CA PHE A 107 13.09 -22.15 5.56
C PHE A 107 13.85 -21.73 4.30
N LEU A 108 13.92 -22.60 3.28
CA LEU A 108 14.53 -22.27 1.99
C LEU A 108 13.52 -21.63 1.03
N ALA A 109 12.27 -22.07 1.05
CA ALA A 109 11.25 -21.59 0.12
C ALA A 109 10.88 -20.12 0.34
N GLY A 110 10.81 -19.67 1.61
CA GLY A 110 10.44 -18.29 1.95
C GLY A 110 11.44 -17.24 1.46
N PRO A 111 12.74 -17.34 1.82
CA PRO A 111 13.77 -16.43 1.31
C PRO A 111 13.90 -16.48 -0.22
N LEU A 112 13.84 -17.67 -0.83
CA LEU A 112 13.91 -17.80 -2.28
C LEU A 112 12.71 -17.12 -2.98
N LEU A 113 11.50 -17.32 -2.46
CA LEU A 113 10.29 -16.70 -2.99
C LEU A 113 10.28 -15.19 -2.75
N ALA A 114 10.74 -14.73 -1.58
CA ALA A 114 10.89 -13.31 -1.28
C ALA A 114 11.92 -12.63 -2.19
N VAL A 115 13.07 -13.27 -2.44
CA VAL A 115 14.06 -12.78 -3.41
C VAL A 115 13.46 -12.73 -4.81
N ALA A 116 12.78 -13.79 -5.25
CA ALA A 116 12.15 -13.85 -6.57
C ALA A 116 11.08 -12.76 -6.75
N LEU A 117 10.18 -12.58 -5.77
CA LEU A 117 9.14 -11.55 -5.80
C LEU A 117 9.73 -10.15 -5.67
N GLY A 118 10.79 -9.96 -4.89
CA GLY A 118 11.53 -8.70 -4.79
C GLY A 118 12.15 -8.29 -6.13
N LEU A 119 12.85 -9.22 -6.78
CA LEU A 119 13.41 -9.01 -8.11
C LEU A 119 12.32 -8.75 -9.16
N LEU A 120 11.19 -9.45 -9.08
CA LEU A 120 10.07 -9.27 -10.00
C LEU A 120 9.38 -7.92 -9.80
N ALA A 121 9.16 -7.49 -8.56
CA ALA A 121 8.63 -6.16 -8.24
C ALA A 121 9.56 -5.05 -8.73
N LEU A 122 10.88 -5.21 -8.51
CA LEU A 122 11.89 -4.29 -9.04
C LEU A 122 11.86 -4.25 -10.57
N TRP A 123 11.79 -5.41 -11.23
CA TRP A 123 11.70 -5.50 -12.68
C TRP A 123 10.48 -4.76 -13.23
N PHE A 124 9.30 -4.96 -12.62
CA PHE A 124 8.08 -4.25 -13.01
C PHE A 124 8.19 -2.73 -12.78
N ALA A 125 8.80 -2.30 -11.67
CA ALA A 125 9.04 -0.88 -11.41
C ALA A 125 9.97 -0.26 -12.45
N VAL A 126 11.09 -0.92 -12.77
CA VAL A 126 12.02 -0.50 -13.82
C VAL A 126 11.34 -0.50 -15.18
N ALA A 127 10.55 -1.53 -15.53
CA ALA A 127 9.80 -1.60 -16.77
C ALA A 127 8.75 -0.48 -16.86
N ALA A 128 8.11 -0.10 -15.75
CA ALA A 128 7.19 1.03 -15.70
C ALA A 128 7.92 2.34 -16.00
N VAL A 129 9.08 2.58 -15.37
CA VAL A 129 9.93 3.77 -15.63
C VAL A 129 10.43 3.80 -17.07
N LEU A 130 10.99 2.69 -17.56
CA LEU A 130 11.46 2.58 -18.94
C LEU A 130 10.32 2.71 -19.96
N SER A 131 9.09 2.32 -19.61
CA SER A 131 7.91 2.54 -20.45
C SER A 131 7.46 4.00 -20.51
N LEU A 132 7.89 4.81 -19.53
CA LEU A 132 7.74 6.27 -19.55
C LEU A 132 8.87 6.94 -20.32
N VAL A 133 10.03 6.28 -20.45
CA VAL A 133 11.12 6.70 -21.33
C VAL A 133 10.76 6.31 -22.77
N PRO A 134 10.52 7.27 -23.66
CA PRO A 134 10.10 6.94 -25.01
C PRO A 134 11.22 6.29 -25.82
N GLY A 135 10.92 5.13 -26.41
CA GLY A 135 11.84 4.37 -27.26
C GLY A 135 12.28 5.12 -28.51
N ARG A 136 13.55 4.91 -28.90
CA ARG A 136 14.32 5.66 -29.91
C ARG A 136 13.88 5.56 -31.37
N LYS A 137 12.81 4.82 -31.73
CA LYS A 137 12.61 4.36 -33.13
C LYS A 137 11.31 4.74 -33.83
N THR A 138 10.37 5.40 -33.17
CA THR A 138 9.23 6.03 -33.86
C THR A 138 9.35 7.53 -33.68
N PRO A 139 9.35 8.34 -34.76
CA PRO A 139 9.31 9.79 -34.63
C PRO A 139 8.11 10.11 -33.76
N LYS A 140 8.36 10.72 -32.60
CA LYS A 140 7.29 10.93 -31.63
C LYS A 140 6.27 11.86 -32.29
N PRO A 141 4.97 11.69 -32.04
CA PRO A 141 4.00 12.72 -32.39
C PRO A 141 4.42 14.10 -31.83
N ASP A 142 5.17 14.11 -30.73
CA ASP A 142 5.76 15.30 -30.09
C ASP A 142 6.88 15.98 -30.91
N GLU A 143 7.57 15.26 -31.79
CA GLU A 143 8.65 15.79 -32.63
C GLU A 143 8.12 16.68 -33.75
N LYS A 144 6.86 16.46 -34.15
CA LYS A 144 6.12 17.34 -35.07
C LYS A 144 5.79 18.71 -34.43
N TRP A 145 5.84 18.81 -33.10
CA TRP A 145 5.42 19.98 -32.33
C TRP A 145 6.49 20.39 -31.29
N PRO A 146 7.67 20.83 -31.74
CA PRO A 146 8.81 21.14 -30.87
C PRO A 146 8.53 22.31 -29.93
N LEU A 147 8.72 22.10 -28.62
CA LEU A 147 8.63 23.16 -27.61
C LEU A 147 10.00 23.52 -27.08
N THR A 148 10.23 24.81 -26.84
CA THR A 148 11.36 25.28 -26.04
C THR A 148 10.99 25.25 -24.55
N GLU A 149 11.98 25.23 -23.66
CA GLU A 149 11.72 25.35 -22.21
C GLU A 149 11.06 26.69 -21.86
N GLU A 150 11.35 27.73 -22.64
CA GLU A 150 10.77 29.06 -22.49
C GLU A 150 9.26 29.06 -22.80
N ASP A 151 8.83 28.35 -23.85
CA ASP A 151 7.40 28.18 -24.15
C ASP A 151 6.66 27.54 -22.99
N VAL A 152 7.25 26.49 -22.40
CA VAL A 152 6.65 25.76 -21.28
C VAL A 152 6.56 26.67 -20.05
N ARG A 153 7.60 27.44 -19.76
CA ARG A 153 7.64 28.36 -18.61
C ARG A 153 6.64 29.51 -18.75
N ASN A 154 6.45 30.02 -19.97
CA ASN A 154 5.50 31.11 -20.26
C ASN A 154 4.04 30.64 -20.33
N THR A 155 3.80 29.33 -20.44
CA THR A 155 2.46 28.77 -20.50
C THR A 155 1.78 28.87 -19.13
N PRO A 156 0.54 29.38 -19.04
CA PRO A 156 -0.17 29.44 -17.78
C PRO A 156 -0.46 28.05 -17.23
N VAL A 157 -0.20 27.85 -15.94
CA VAL A 157 -0.47 26.58 -15.26
C VAL A 157 -1.99 26.38 -15.13
N THR A 158 -2.54 25.44 -15.90
CA THR A 158 -3.97 25.11 -15.89
C THR A 158 -4.41 24.50 -14.55
N ARG A 159 -5.71 24.55 -14.23
CA ARG A 159 -6.23 23.98 -12.97
C ARG A 159 -5.94 22.48 -12.89
N ARG A 160 -5.99 21.78 -14.02
CA ARG A 160 -5.62 20.36 -14.11
C ARG A 160 -4.16 20.08 -13.72
N VAL A 161 -3.21 20.92 -14.15
CA VAL A 161 -1.79 20.75 -13.75
C VAL A 161 -1.62 21.05 -12.26
N ARG A 162 -2.28 22.10 -11.74
CA ARG A 162 -2.28 22.40 -10.30
C ARG A 162 -2.81 21.21 -9.49
N ARG A 163 -3.94 20.61 -9.90
CA ARG A 163 -4.49 19.38 -9.28
C ARG A 163 -3.47 18.28 -9.14
N LEU A 164 -2.84 17.91 -10.25
CA LEU A 164 -1.93 16.78 -10.29
C LEU A 164 -0.72 17.08 -9.40
N ARG A 165 -0.16 18.29 -9.45
CA ARG A 165 0.92 18.70 -8.54
C ARG A 165 0.49 18.64 -7.07
N SER A 166 -0.70 19.13 -6.73
CA SER A 166 -1.22 19.05 -5.35
C SER A 166 -1.43 17.61 -4.89
N LEU A 167 -1.94 16.72 -5.74
CA LEU A 167 -2.07 15.29 -5.42
C LEU A 167 -0.71 14.61 -5.24
N ALA A 168 0.27 14.95 -6.08
CA ALA A 168 1.64 14.45 -5.93
C ALA A 168 2.26 14.93 -4.60
N TRP A 169 2.14 16.21 -4.27
CA TRP A 169 2.60 16.74 -2.99
C TRP A 169 1.89 16.12 -1.79
N LEU A 170 0.57 15.89 -1.88
CA LEU A 170 -0.18 15.21 -0.84
C LEU A 170 0.30 13.77 -0.64
N GLY A 171 0.56 13.04 -1.73
CA GLY A 171 1.14 11.69 -1.67
C GLY A 171 2.53 11.67 -1.02
N LEU A 172 3.40 12.61 -1.39
CA LEU A 172 4.72 12.76 -0.77
C LEU A 172 4.64 13.14 0.71
N ALA A 173 3.75 14.07 1.07
CA ALA A 173 3.54 14.48 2.46
C ALA A 173 3.00 13.32 3.30
N THR A 174 2.09 12.51 2.75
CA THR A 174 1.57 11.31 3.41
C THR A 174 2.68 10.28 3.60
N ALA A 175 3.51 10.05 2.58
CA ALA A 175 4.66 9.15 2.69
C ALA A 175 5.69 9.63 3.72
N ALA A 176 5.96 10.93 3.79
CA ALA A 176 6.87 11.52 4.76
C ALA A 176 6.29 11.43 6.18
N ALA A 177 5.01 11.72 6.36
CA ALA A 177 4.33 11.58 7.63
C ALA A 177 4.34 10.13 8.12
N GLU A 178 4.10 9.17 7.24
CA GLU A 178 4.20 7.74 7.55
C GLU A 178 5.63 7.33 7.90
N GLY A 179 6.62 7.81 7.15
CA GLY A 179 8.03 7.64 7.45
C GLY A 179 8.38 8.15 8.85
N LEU A 180 7.97 9.38 9.19
CA LEU A 180 8.18 9.99 10.51
C LEU A 180 7.44 9.26 11.62
N ALA A 181 6.21 8.81 11.38
CA ALA A 181 5.43 8.03 12.34
C ALA A 181 6.06 6.65 12.60
N SER A 182 6.75 6.09 11.59
CA SER A 182 7.46 4.82 11.71
C SER A 182 8.89 4.93 12.26
N MET A 183 9.43 6.15 12.38
CA MET A 183 10.74 6.35 13.03
C MET A 183 10.59 6.07 14.52
N PRO A 184 11.36 5.13 15.09
CA PRO A 184 11.32 4.88 16.53
C PRO A 184 11.92 6.09 17.25
N PHE A 185 11.08 6.92 17.86
CA PHE A 185 11.54 7.89 18.86
C PHE A 185 12.15 7.10 20.02
N PHE A 186 13.45 7.27 20.24
CA PHE A 186 14.34 6.31 20.90
C PHE A 186 14.13 6.06 22.40
N ASP A 187 13.02 6.48 23.02
CA ASP A 187 12.75 6.28 24.46
C ASP A 187 11.38 5.64 24.77
N ALA A 188 10.57 5.28 23.77
CA ALA A 188 9.36 4.51 24.06
C ALA A 188 9.73 3.04 24.30
N PRO A 189 9.37 2.44 25.46
CA PRO A 189 9.65 1.03 25.73
C PRO A 189 9.02 0.17 24.63
N ARG A 190 9.87 -0.45 23.81
CA ARG A 190 9.44 -1.35 22.74
C ARG A 190 8.89 -2.62 23.39
N ARG A 191 7.58 -2.64 23.63
CA ARG A 191 6.79 -3.75 24.18
C ARG A 191 7.22 -4.21 25.58
N VAL A 192 6.58 -3.65 26.61
CA VAL A 192 6.46 -4.34 27.91
C VAL A 192 5.24 -5.26 27.82
N GLY A 193 5.46 -6.51 27.42
CA GLY A 193 4.43 -7.56 27.35
C GLY A 193 3.60 -7.61 26.06
N ALA A 194 2.89 -8.73 25.88
CA ALA A 194 1.89 -8.92 24.85
C ALA A 194 0.71 -7.96 25.13
N PHE A 195 0.72 -6.78 24.52
CA PHE A 195 -0.48 -5.97 24.44
C PHE A 195 -1.47 -6.71 23.52
N VAL A 196 -2.27 -7.57 24.13
CA VAL A 196 -3.53 -8.04 23.56
C VAL A 196 -4.45 -6.84 23.67
N SER A 197 -4.80 -6.23 22.54
CA SER A 197 -5.85 -5.20 22.53
C SER A 197 -7.07 -5.81 23.24
N PRO A 198 -7.61 -5.20 24.30
CA PRO A 198 -8.81 -5.72 24.97
C PRO A 198 -10.06 -5.67 24.07
N TRP A 199 -9.89 -5.21 22.82
CA TRP A 199 -10.92 -4.90 21.85
C TRP A 199 -10.62 -5.69 20.57
N PRO A 200 -11.34 -6.79 20.30
CA PRO A 200 -11.13 -7.61 19.11
C PRO A 200 -11.37 -6.83 17.80
N GLN A 201 -12.25 -5.81 17.83
CA GLN A 201 -12.51 -4.96 16.66
C GLN A 201 -11.30 -4.16 16.20
N LEU A 202 -10.34 -3.88 17.09
CA LEU A 202 -9.08 -3.20 16.76
C LEU A 202 -8.12 -4.12 15.98
N GLU A 203 -8.19 -5.44 16.20
CA GLU A 203 -7.50 -6.45 15.37
C GLU A 203 -8.21 -6.66 14.02
N GLU A 204 -9.54 -6.53 13.97
CA GLU A 204 -10.36 -6.64 12.75
C GLU A 204 -10.30 -5.38 11.86
N ALA A 205 -10.09 -4.20 12.46
CA ALA A 205 -9.96 -2.94 11.73
C ALA A 205 -8.64 -2.80 10.94
N TRP A 206 -7.67 -3.69 11.19
CA TRP A 206 -6.33 -3.68 10.58
C TRP A 206 -6.26 -4.50 9.28
N LEU A 207 -7.35 -4.46 8.50
CA LEU A 207 -7.30 -4.84 7.10
C LEU A 207 -6.28 -3.92 6.41
N VAL A 208 -5.12 -4.51 6.13
CA VAL A 208 -3.99 -3.90 5.41
C VAL A 208 -3.06 -3.04 6.30
N ASP A 209 -2.59 -3.62 7.40
CA ASP A 209 -1.33 -3.18 8.01
C ASP A 209 -0.15 -3.63 7.12
N LEU A 210 -0.05 -2.99 5.96
CA LEU A 210 1.14 -3.03 5.11
C LEU A 210 2.27 -2.42 5.93
N PRO A 211 3.49 -2.99 5.93
CA PRO A 211 4.61 -2.38 6.62
C PRO A 211 4.67 -0.91 6.23
N SER A 212 4.78 0.02 7.18
CA SER A 212 4.72 1.47 6.92
C SER A 212 5.61 1.92 5.76
N GLY A 213 6.77 1.27 5.59
CA GLY A 213 7.68 1.46 4.45
C GLY A 213 7.09 1.09 3.09
N VAL A 214 6.18 0.12 3.02
CA VAL A 214 5.43 -0.28 1.82
C VAL A 214 4.42 0.79 1.42
N LEU A 215 3.64 1.30 2.39
CA LEU A 215 2.67 2.37 2.14
C LEU A 215 3.37 3.66 1.73
N ALA A 216 4.44 4.03 2.45
CA ALA A 216 5.25 5.19 2.11
C ALA A 216 5.87 5.05 0.72
N GLY A 217 6.48 3.90 0.39
CA GLY A 217 7.05 3.62 -0.92
C GLY A 217 6.02 3.70 -2.05
N PHE A 218 4.82 3.14 -1.82
CA PHE A 218 3.71 3.22 -2.77
C PHE A 218 3.23 4.67 -2.97
N ALA A 219 3.06 5.42 -1.89
CA ALA A 219 2.64 6.82 -1.95
C ALA A 219 3.67 7.69 -2.70
N VAL A 220 4.98 7.47 -2.50
CA VAL A 220 6.05 8.13 -3.28
C VAL A 220 5.95 7.76 -4.76
N LEU A 221 5.77 6.48 -5.09
CA LEU A 221 5.67 6.03 -6.48
C LEU A 221 4.47 6.66 -7.19
N VAL A 222 3.29 6.62 -6.56
CA VAL A 222 2.07 7.24 -7.09
C VAL A 222 2.27 8.74 -7.27
N ALA A 223 2.87 9.42 -6.28
CA ALA A 223 3.17 10.84 -6.39
C ALA A 223 4.11 11.17 -7.55
N ALA A 224 5.16 10.36 -7.75
CA ALA A 224 6.09 10.53 -8.87
C ALA A 224 5.38 10.38 -10.22
N VAL A 225 4.53 9.35 -10.38
CA VAL A 225 3.74 9.14 -11.60
C VAL A 225 2.80 10.31 -11.85
N ILE A 226 2.08 10.77 -10.82
CA ILE A 226 1.20 11.93 -10.92
C ILE A 226 1.99 13.19 -11.31
N GLY A 227 3.19 13.38 -10.76
CA GLY A 227 4.10 14.47 -11.10
C GLY A 227 4.51 14.45 -12.57
N LEU A 228 4.90 13.28 -13.10
CA LEU A 228 5.24 13.10 -14.51
C LEU A 228 4.04 13.37 -15.43
N VAL A 229 2.85 12.92 -15.04
CA VAL A 229 1.61 13.24 -15.78
C VAL A 229 1.29 14.73 -15.71
N ALA A 230 1.55 15.41 -14.59
CA ALA A 230 1.37 16.85 -14.47
C ALA A 230 2.28 17.61 -15.44
N GLU A 231 3.54 17.19 -15.55
CA GLU A 231 4.50 17.76 -16.48
C GLU A 231 4.10 17.51 -17.94
N SER A 232 3.66 16.29 -18.28
CA SER A 232 3.20 15.98 -19.64
C SER A 232 1.97 16.81 -20.04
N VAL A 233 1.01 16.97 -19.13
CA VAL A 233 -0.18 17.81 -19.34
C VAL A 233 0.20 19.29 -19.49
N HIS A 234 1.22 19.76 -18.76
CA HIS A 234 1.70 21.13 -18.90
C HIS A 234 2.38 21.37 -20.24
N LYS A 235 3.21 20.43 -20.71
CA LYS A 235 3.80 20.46 -22.06
C LYS A 235 2.71 20.43 -23.13
N ASP A 236 1.67 19.60 -22.97
CA ASP A 236 0.53 19.61 -23.90
C ASP A 236 -0.21 20.96 -23.91
N ALA A 237 -0.40 21.59 -22.74
CA ALA A 237 -0.99 22.93 -22.68
C ALA A 237 -0.13 23.96 -23.43
N ALA A 238 1.21 23.87 -23.32
CA ALA A 238 2.12 24.73 -24.06
C ALA A 238 2.02 24.52 -25.58
N ARG A 239 1.84 23.27 -26.03
CA ARG A 239 1.57 22.97 -27.46
C ARG A 239 0.26 23.58 -27.93
N VAL A 240 -0.79 23.53 -27.11
CA VAL A 240 -2.08 24.16 -27.45
C VAL A 240 -1.93 25.67 -27.56
N VAL A 241 -1.18 26.32 -26.66
CA VAL A 241 -0.95 27.78 -26.73
C VAL A 241 -0.12 28.13 -27.97
N ARG A 242 0.96 27.39 -28.26
CA ARG A 242 1.86 27.70 -29.37
C ARG A 242 1.29 27.38 -30.75
N TYR A 243 0.59 26.26 -30.89
CA TYR A 243 0.15 25.72 -32.18
C TYR A 243 -1.37 25.79 -32.41
N GLY A 244 -2.14 26.10 -31.37
CA GLY A 244 -3.58 26.27 -31.44
C GLY A 244 -4.32 25.04 -31.96
N GLN A 245 -5.27 25.30 -32.86
CA GLN A 245 -6.16 24.28 -33.42
C GLN A 245 -5.40 23.19 -34.22
N SER A 246 -4.30 23.55 -34.89
CA SER A 246 -3.52 22.62 -35.70
C SER A 246 -2.96 21.43 -34.91
N TYR A 247 -2.60 21.65 -33.64
CA TYR A 247 -2.20 20.59 -32.72
C TYR A 247 -3.39 19.74 -32.24
N LEU A 248 -4.54 20.38 -32.00
CA LEU A 248 -5.76 19.71 -31.56
C LEU A 248 -6.32 18.78 -32.65
N ASP A 249 -6.33 19.23 -33.90
CA ASP A 249 -6.80 18.44 -35.05
C ASP A 249 -5.90 17.23 -35.31
N GLY A 250 -4.61 17.34 -34.98
CA GLY A 250 -3.65 16.24 -35.01
C GLY A 250 -3.88 15.19 -33.91
N ARG A 251 -4.65 15.49 -32.87
CA ARG A 251 -4.99 14.54 -31.81
C ARG A 251 -6.29 13.81 -32.13
N LYS A 252 -6.22 12.49 -32.24
CA LYS A 252 -7.43 11.66 -32.26
C LYS A 252 -8.20 11.87 -30.94
N PRO A 253 -9.50 12.25 -30.98
CA PRO A 253 -10.31 12.31 -29.78
C PRO A 253 -10.34 10.92 -29.15
N VAL A 254 -10.09 10.84 -27.84
CA VAL A 254 -10.24 9.58 -27.11
C VAL A 254 -11.74 9.31 -26.97
N PRO A 255 -12.30 8.26 -27.60
CA PRO A 255 -13.71 7.94 -27.47
C PRO A 255 -14.00 7.63 -26.00
N GLY A 256 -14.99 8.32 -25.42
CA GLY A 256 -15.36 8.17 -24.01
C GLY A 256 -14.64 9.09 -23.02
N GLY A 257 -13.83 10.06 -23.48
CA GLY A 257 -13.14 11.06 -22.63
C GLY A 257 -14.03 12.11 -21.94
N GLY A 258 -15.31 11.80 -21.68
CA GLY A 258 -16.17 12.63 -20.84
C GLY A 258 -15.67 12.61 -19.40
N SER A 259 -15.80 13.72 -18.66
CA SER A 259 -15.45 13.74 -17.24
C SER A 259 -16.42 12.81 -16.50
N SER A 260 -16.04 11.55 -16.31
CA SER A 260 -16.81 10.63 -15.48
C SER A 260 -16.84 11.20 -14.06
N TRP A 261 -18.05 11.43 -13.54
CA TRP A 261 -18.26 11.87 -12.16
C TRP A 261 -18.10 10.71 -11.17
N VAL A 262 -18.09 9.47 -11.67
CA VAL A 262 -18.05 8.22 -10.89
C VAL A 262 -16.86 8.17 -9.93
N PRO A 263 -15.60 8.50 -10.32
CA PRO A 263 -14.48 8.47 -9.37
C PRO A 263 -14.62 9.50 -8.25
N THR A 264 -15.20 10.68 -8.54
CA THR A 264 -15.45 11.72 -7.53
C THR A 264 -16.53 11.31 -6.56
N ALA A 265 -17.64 10.72 -7.05
CA ALA A 265 -18.71 10.24 -6.19
C ALA A 265 -18.27 9.05 -5.33
N LEU A 266 -17.49 8.11 -5.87
CA LEU A 266 -16.93 7.02 -5.09
C LEU A 266 -16.04 7.54 -3.96
N LEU A 267 -15.17 8.52 -4.26
CA LEU A 267 -14.29 9.11 -3.26
C LEU A 267 -15.05 9.92 -2.21
N ALA A 268 -16.15 10.58 -2.60
CA ALA A 268 -17.06 11.24 -1.66
C ALA A 268 -17.76 10.24 -0.74
N ALA A 269 -18.26 9.11 -1.29
CA ALA A 269 -18.89 8.07 -0.50
C ALA A 269 -17.91 7.45 0.52
N LEU A 270 -16.66 7.19 0.12
CA LEU A 270 -15.61 6.70 1.03
C LEU A 270 -15.26 7.74 2.11
N ALA A 271 -15.17 9.02 1.76
CA ALA A 271 -14.91 10.07 2.74
C ALA A 271 -16.05 10.19 3.77
N VAL A 272 -17.31 10.14 3.33
CA VAL A 272 -18.47 10.16 4.21
C VAL A 272 -18.50 8.92 5.10
N TRP A 273 -18.26 7.74 4.55
CA TRP A 273 -18.15 6.49 5.32
C TRP A 273 -17.10 6.63 6.42
N ALA A 274 -15.88 7.05 6.08
CA ALA A 274 -14.78 7.19 7.05
C ALA A 274 -15.14 8.15 8.18
N VAL A 275 -15.81 9.26 7.88
CA VAL A 275 -16.30 10.21 8.91
C VAL A 275 -17.36 9.57 9.80
N VAL A 276 -18.30 8.81 9.23
CA VAL A 276 -19.34 8.11 10.00
C VAL A 276 -18.72 7.10 10.97
N GLU A 277 -17.76 6.30 10.51
CA GLU A 277 -17.03 5.34 11.37
C GLU A 277 -16.34 6.05 12.55
N VAL A 278 -15.66 7.17 12.28
CA VAL A 278 -15.02 7.96 13.34
C VAL A 278 -16.05 8.45 14.35
N VAL A 279 -17.17 9.02 13.89
CA VAL A 279 -18.23 9.54 14.78
C VAL A 279 -18.84 8.43 15.62
N LEU A 280 -19.11 7.26 15.02
CA LEU A 280 -19.65 6.10 15.73
C LEU A 280 -18.66 5.52 16.75
N ALA A 281 -17.35 5.66 16.51
CA ALA A 281 -16.31 5.24 17.45
C ALA A 281 -16.07 6.25 18.59
N VAL A 282 -16.58 7.47 18.52
CA VAL A 282 -16.37 8.49 19.57
C VAL A 282 -17.25 8.17 20.80
N GLY A 283 -16.59 7.91 21.93
CA GLY A 283 -17.23 7.57 23.21
C GLY A 283 -17.13 6.08 23.54
N ASP A 284 -17.17 5.25 22.50
CA ASP A 284 -17.08 3.80 22.58
C ASP A 284 -15.77 3.27 22.01
N ALA A 285 -14.67 4.03 21.90
CA ALA A 285 -13.39 3.47 21.45
C ALA A 285 -12.20 4.16 22.12
N PRO A 286 -11.05 3.46 22.30
CA PRO A 286 -9.83 4.07 22.83
C PRO A 286 -9.38 5.29 22.01
N PRO A 287 -8.73 6.29 22.63
CA PRO A 287 -8.29 7.51 21.95
C PRO A 287 -7.52 7.30 20.65
N LEU A 288 -6.71 6.25 20.61
CA LEU A 288 -5.91 5.90 19.45
C LEU A 288 -6.74 5.47 18.24
N VAL A 289 -7.89 4.81 18.44
CA VAL A 289 -8.74 4.30 17.36
C VAL A 289 -9.40 5.44 16.60
N TRP A 290 -10.04 6.36 17.33
CA TRP A 290 -10.70 7.48 16.67
C TRP A 290 -9.70 8.50 16.11
N LEU A 291 -8.49 8.63 16.69
CA LEU A 291 -7.41 9.43 16.09
C LEU A 291 -6.92 8.83 14.75
N ALA A 292 -6.75 7.51 14.68
CA ALA A 292 -6.38 6.82 13.44
C ALA A 292 -7.48 6.96 12.38
N GLY A 293 -8.75 6.71 12.76
CA GLY A 293 -9.87 6.93 11.85
C GLY A 293 -9.99 8.39 11.40
N SER A 294 -9.76 9.35 12.30
CA SER A 294 -9.81 10.79 11.99
C SER A 294 -8.74 11.18 10.98
N ARG A 295 -7.53 10.62 11.09
CA ARG A 295 -6.45 10.81 10.12
C ARG A 295 -6.89 10.36 8.72
N ASP A 296 -7.45 9.17 8.61
CA ASP A 296 -7.82 8.58 7.32
C ASP A 296 -8.99 9.35 6.68
N ALA A 297 -9.98 9.75 7.49
CA ALA A 297 -11.07 10.62 7.07
C ALA A 297 -10.57 11.98 6.56
N LEU A 298 -9.62 12.62 7.27
CA LEU A 298 -9.01 13.88 6.84
C LEU A 298 -8.26 13.74 5.52
N VAL A 299 -7.52 12.65 5.31
CA VAL A 299 -6.83 12.36 4.04
C VAL A 299 -7.84 12.22 2.91
N LEU A 300 -8.91 11.43 3.09
CA LEU A 300 -9.96 11.26 2.08
C LEU A 300 -10.67 12.57 1.74
N LEU A 301 -10.99 13.39 2.75
CA LEU A 301 -11.58 14.72 2.57
C LEU A 301 -10.62 15.66 1.83
N ALA A 302 -9.33 15.64 2.15
CA ALA A 302 -8.32 16.43 1.44
C ALA A 302 -8.21 16.01 -0.04
N VAL A 303 -8.20 14.70 -0.32
CA VAL A 303 -8.22 14.20 -1.70
C VAL A 303 -9.49 14.64 -2.41
N LEU A 304 -10.65 14.55 -1.76
CA LEU A 304 -11.94 14.97 -2.32
C LEU A 304 -11.94 16.46 -2.65
N ALA A 305 -11.49 17.30 -1.72
CA ALA A 305 -11.39 18.74 -1.91
C ALA A 305 -10.48 19.09 -3.10
N VAL A 306 -9.31 18.44 -3.20
CA VAL A 306 -8.41 18.62 -4.34
C VAL A 306 -9.10 18.20 -5.63
N VAL A 307 -9.75 17.03 -5.67
CA VAL A 307 -10.45 16.50 -6.86
C VAL A 307 -11.59 17.40 -7.32
N ALA A 308 -12.40 17.91 -6.37
CA ALA A 308 -13.55 18.74 -6.64
C ALA A 308 -13.16 20.16 -7.06
N ALA A 309 -12.27 20.82 -6.31
CA ALA A 309 -11.87 22.22 -6.55
C ALA A 309 -11.10 22.43 -7.87
N THR A 310 -10.57 21.34 -8.44
CA THR A 310 -9.73 21.39 -9.64
C THR A 310 -10.32 20.61 -10.81
N ARG A 311 -11.62 20.29 -10.75
CA ARG A 311 -12.35 19.74 -11.88
C ARG A 311 -12.34 20.76 -13.03
N GLN A 312 -11.84 20.34 -14.18
CA GLN A 312 -11.79 21.16 -15.39
C GLN A 312 -12.10 20.26 -16.59
N SER A 313 -13.08 20.64 -17.42
CA SER A 313 -13.33 19.91 -18.65
C SER A 313 -12.24 20.22 -19.68
N ALA A 314 -12.04 19.32 -20.64
CA ALA A 314 -11.11 19.58 -21.74
C ALA A 314 -11.49 20.85 -22.54
N LYS A 315 -12.79 21.12 -22.67
CA LYS A 315 -13.32 22.32 -23.32
C LYS A 315 -12.96 23.58 -22.54
N ASP A 316 -13.17 23.59 -21.22
CA ASP A 316 -12.82 24.74 -20.36
C ASP A 316 -11.32 25.00 -20.36
N MET A 317 -10.51 23.95 -20.45
CA MET A 317 -9.06 24.06 -20.56
C MET A 317 -8.65 24.74 -21.86
N VAL A 318 -9.20 24.29 -23.00
CA VAL A 318 -8.90 24.92 -24.30
C VAL A 318 -9.40 26.37 -24.33
N ALA A 319 -10.62 26.63 -23.85
CA ALA A 319 -11.17 27.97 -23.77
C ALA A 319 -10.30 28.91 -22.90
N GLN A 320 -9.79 28.42 -21.76
CA GLN A 320 -8.88 29.19 -20.90
C GLN A 320 -7.53 29.49 -21.57
N LEU A 321 -7.02 28.56 -22.40
CA LEU A 321 -5.71 28.68 -23.05
C LEU A 321 -5.77 29.52 -24.33
N VAL A 322 -6.89 29.50 -25.06
CA VAL A 322 -7.07 30.21 -26.34
C VAL A 322 -7.74 31.58 -26.15
N GLY A 323 -8.48 31.78 -25.06
CA GLY A 323 -9.15 33.05 -24.75
C GLY A 323 -8.27 34.12 -24.11
N LYS A 324 -6.95 33.91 -24.03
CA LYS A 324 -5.93 34.86 -23.58
C LYS A 324 -4.93 35.09 -24.69
#